data_AF-A0A0B7BA20-F1
#
_entry.id   AF-A0A0B7BA20-F1
#
_cell.length_a   1.000
_cell.length_b   1.000
_cell.length_c   1.000
_cell.angle_alpha   90.00
_cell.angle_beta   90.00
_cell.angle_gamma   90.00
#
_symmetry.space_group_name_H-M   'P 1'
#
loop_
_entity.id
_entity.type
_entity.pdbx_description
1 polymer ?
#
loop_
_entity_poly.entity_id
_entity_poly.type
_entity_poly.pdbx_seq_one_letter_code
_entity_poly.pdbx_strand_id
1 'polypeptide(L)'
;RSKDKDKTRNVVSKSDKKAFEEAKKRLKLEQEDRKKIIPELRKKSRRDYLKKRGSDKLEDLEADIAEEEYFFGQTKLTKREKTDLEYKQKVLKLAKEHRAAGDIEKIDRYYIPRDDVKPQEKYVEDRSERGQGSEQSRWEEEHMNAALLKFGAKDAKEKKSKKYDVIMDEEIEFIQALKMPGTLKDKNESSKNVKEDKKMSIAETKKSLPIYQFKKDLIQAVCDHQILIIEGETGSGKTTQIPQYLHEAGFTKNNKKIGCTQPRRVAAMSVASRVADELGWKLGNEVGYSIRFEDCTSERTILKYMTDGMLLREFLSEPDLAGYSVLIIDEAHERTLHTDILFGLVKDIARFRPDLKLLISSATLDAQKFSEFFDDANIFRIPGRRYPVDIYYTKAPEADYLDAAVVSVLQIHVTQPLGDILVFLTGQEEIETANELLLERTRKLGSKIKELIILPIYSTLPSEMQAKIFEPTPPNARKVVLATNIAETSLTI
;
A
#
# COMPACT_ATOMS: atom_id res chain seq x y z
N ARG A 1 44.43 -58.82 -12.33
CA ARG A 1 44.09 -57.38 -12.42
C ARG A 1 42.92 -57.04 -13.35
N SER A 2 42.58 -57.82 -14.39
CA SER A 2 41.34 -57.57 -15.17
C SER A 2 40.10 -58.25 -14.57
N LYS A 3 40.22 -59.47 -13.99
CA LYS A 3 39.10 -60.15 -13.33
C LYS A 3 38.54 -59.45 -12.07
N ASP A 4 39.31 -58.56 -11.44
CA ASP A 4 38.83 -57.75 -10.30
C ASP A 4 38.12 -56.46 -10.73
N LYS A 5 38.34 -55.98 -11.97
CA LYS A 5 37.64 -54.79 -12.48
C LYS A 5 36.17 -55.09 -12.80
N ASP A 6 35.88 -56.29 -13.27
CA ASP A 6 34.52 -56.68 -13.69
C ASP A 6 33.57 -56.98 -12.51
N LYS A 7 34.10 -57.12 -11.28
CA LYS A 7 33.30 -57.34 -10.05
C LYS A 7 32.98 -56.06 -9.28
N THR A 8 33.45 -54.89 -9.72
CA THR A 8 33.04 -53.62 -9.11
C THR A 8 31.80 -53.09 -9.82
N ARG A 9 30.65 -53.27 -9.16
CA ARG A 9 29.36 -52.71 -9.57
C ARG A 9 29.48 -51.18 -9.56
N ASN A 10 29.61 -50.56 -10.73
CA ASN A 10 29.55 -49.10 -10.90
C ASN A 10 28.16 -48.60 -10.51
N VAL A 11 27.97 -48.28 -9.24
CA VAL A 11 26.82 -47.53 -8.75
C VAL A 11 27.14 -46.05 -8.96
N VAL A 12 26.99 -45.57 -10.19
CA VAL A 12 26.79 -44.14 -10.45
C VAL A 12 25.48 -44.03 -11.20
N SER A 13 24.49 -43.46 -10.52
CA SER A 13 23.16 -43.23 -11.06
C SER A 13 23.22 -42.25 -12.24
N LYS A 14 22.34 -42.40 -13.24
CA LYS A 14 22.27 -41.47 -14.40
C LYS A 14 21.99 -40.01 -14.00
N SER A 15 21.47 -39.77 -12.78
CA SER A 15 21.24 -38.43 -12.21
C SER A 15 22.52 -37.70 -11.83
N ASP A 16 23.56 -38.41 -11.36
CA ASP A 16 24.79 -37.78 -10.89
C ASP A 16 25.64 -37.20 -12.02
N LYS A 17 25.58 -37.77 -13.23
CA LYS A 17 26.27 -37.23 -14.40
C LYS A 17 25.71 -35.89 -14.85
N LYS A 18 24.38 -35.72 -14.84
CA LYS A 18 23.73 -34.43 -15.14
C LYS A 18 24.05 -33.40 -14.06
N ALA A 19 24.00 -33.78 -12.79
CA ALA A 19 24.37 -32.90 -11.67
C ALA A 19 25.85 -32.47 -11.74
N PHE A 20 26.76 -33.39 -12.11
CA PHE A 20 28.18 -33.07 -12.31
C PHE A 20 28.42 -32.15 -13.50
N GLU A 21 27.71 -32.35 -14.62
CA GLU A 21 27.78 -31.48 -15.78
C GLU A 21 27.22 -30.09 -15.50
N GLU A 22 26.12 -29.99 -14.73
CA GLU A 22 25.53 -28.73 -14.32
C GLU A 22 26.41 -27.99 -13.32
N ALA A 23 26.98 -28.69 -12.33
CA ALA A 23 27.97 -28.12 -11.41
C ALA A 23 29.22 -27.63 -12.16
N LYS A 24 29.69 -28.38 -13.16
CA LYS A 24 30.82 -27.97 -14.02
C LYS A 24 30.48 -26.77 -14.91
N LYS A 25 29.23 -26.64 -15.37
CA LYS A 25 28.74 -25.44 -16.07
C LYS A 25 28.64 -24.23 -15.15
N ARG A 26 28.14 -24.38 -13.92
CA ARG A 26 28.10 -23.31 -12.91
C ARG A 26 29.50 -22.83 -12.53
N LEU A 27 30.45 -23.75 -12.33
CA LEU A 27 31.87 -23.41 -12.08
C LEU A 27 32.53 -22.70 -13.27
N LYS A 28 32.16 -23.04 -14.50
CA LYS A 28 32.64 -22.34 -15.70
C LYS A 28 32.04 -20.93 -15.83
N LEU A 29 30.73 -20.78 -15.59
CA LEU A 29 30.04 -19.49 -15.56
C LEU A 29 30.66 -18.58 -14.48
N GLU A 30 30.90 -19.11 -13.28
CA GLU A 30 31.53 -18.36 -12.19
C GLU A 30 32.99 -17.94 -12.52
N GLN A 31 33.74 -18.79 -13.24
CA GLN A 31 35.07 -18.44 -13.73
C GLN A 31 35.04 -17.38 -14.84
N GLU A 32 34.04 -17.41 -15.72
CA GLU A 32 33.85 -16.42 -16.77
C GLU A 32 33.41 -15.06 -16.19
N ASP A 33 32.54 -15.06 -15.20
CA ASP A 33 32.09 -13.84 -14.51
C ASP A 33 33.22 -13.24 -13.68
N ARG A 34 34.01 -14.06 -12.97
CA ARG A 34 35.24 -13.59 -12.29
C ARG A 34 36.23 -12.96 -13.27
N LYS A 35 36.41 -13.53 -14.47
CA LYS A 35 37.29 -12.94 -15.50
C LYS A 35 36.80 -11.58 -16.00
N LYS A 36 35.48 -11.35 -16.06
CA LYS A 36 34.89 -10.06 -16.44
C LYS A 36 35.00 -9.00 -15.33
N ILE A 37 34.89 -9.41 -14.07
CA ILE A 37 34.90 -8.50 -12.90
C ILE A 37 36.32 -8.06 -12.51
N ILE A 38 37.34 -8.92 -12.69
CA ILE A 38 38.73 -8.62 -12.30
C ILE A 38 39.29 -7.32 -12.93
N PRO A 39 39.10 -7.03 -14.24
CA PRO A 39 39.52 -5.76 -14.82
C PRO A 39 38.88 -4.52 -14.17
N GLU A 40 37.61 -4.59 -13.78
CA GLU A 40 36.92 -3.48 -13.11
C GLU A 40 37.40 -3.29 -11.68
N LEU A 41 37.59 -4.38 -10.93
CA LEU A 41 38.17 -4.34 -9.59
C LEU A 41 39.60 -3.78 -9.61
N ARG A 42 40.40 -4.11 -10.64
CA ARG A 42 41.73 -3.50 -10.85
C ARG A 42 41.64 -1.99 -11.09
N LYS A 43 40.65 -1.52 -11.87
CA LYS A 43 40.41 -0.09 -12.08
C LYS A 43 40.00 0.61 -10.78
N LYS A 44 39.11 0.00 -9.98
CA LYS A 44 38.67 0.53 -8.68
C LYS A 44 39.84 0.62 -7.70
N SER A 45 40.58 -0.47 -7.53
CA SER A 45 41.79 -0.51 -6.69
C SER A 45 42.84 0.53 -7.12
N ARG A 46 43.05 0.74 -8.43
CA ARG A 46 43.95 1.79 -8.94
C ARG A 46 43.47 3.19 -8.57
N ARG A 47 42.15 3.47 -8.62
CA ARG A 47 41.58 4.76 -8.22
C ARG A 47 41.79 5.03 -6.73
N ASP A 48 41.55 4.02 -5.89
CA ASP A 48 41.72 4.14 -4.45
C ASP A 48 43.19 4.32 -4.06
N TYR A 49 44.10 3.60 -4.73
CA TYR A 49 45.54 3.79 -4.58
C TYR A 49 46.00 5.20 -4.97
N LEU A 50 45.50 5.76 -6.08
CA LEU A 50 45.84 7.11 -6.52
C LEU A 50 45.35 8.18 -5.55
N LYS A 51 44.16 8.01 -4.97
CA LYS A 51 43.65 8.90 -3.91
C LYS A 51 44.54 8.88 -2.68
N LYS A 52 44.88 7.68 -2.20
CA LYS A 52 45.77 7.51 -1.04
C LYS A 52 47.15 8.13 -1.31
N ARG A 53 47.76 7.79 -2.44
CA ARG A 53 49.07 8.33 -2.85
C ARG A 53 49.06 9.85 -3.00
N GLY A 54 47.94 10.45 -3.40
CA GLY A 54 47.78 11.90 -3.47
C GLY A 54 47.80 12.56 -2.08
N SER A 55 47.17 11.93 -1.08
CA SER A 55 47.23 12.40 0.32
C SER A 55 48.64 12.26 0.88
N ASP A 56 49.23 11.06 0.73
CA ASP A 56 50.57 10.76 1.24
C ASP A 56 51.59 11.77 0.69
N LYS A 57 51.57 12.07 -0.62
CA LYS A 57 52.47 13.06 -1.22
C LYS A 57 52.26 14.51 -0.75
N LEU A 58 51.05 14.87 -0.34
CA LEU A 58 50.79 16.20 0.19
C LEU A 58 51.31 16.32 1.62
N GLU A 59 51.16 15.27 2.41
CA GLU A 59 51.72 15.17 3.76
C GLU A 59 53.26 15.18 3.71
N ASP A 60 53.86 14.42 2.79
CA ASP A 60 55.31 14.44 2.55
C ASP A 60 55.80 15.85 2.18
N LEU A 61 55.10 16.54 1.26
CA LEU A 61 55.49 17.88 0.83
C LEU A 61 55.30 18.95 1.91
N GLU A 62 54.31 18.78 2.78
CA GLU A 62 54.09 19.63 3.97
C GLU A 62 55.19 19.40 5.02
N ALA A 63 55.59 18.15 5.24
CA ALA A 63 56.70 17.79 6.12
C ALA A 63 58.03 18.33 5.58
N ASP A 64 58.33 18.18 4.29
CA ASP A 64 59.55 18.68 3.65
C ASP A 64 59.69 20.21 3.82
N ILE A 65 58.61 20.97 3.63
CA ILE A 65 58.62 22.43 3.82
C ILE A 65 58.84 22.78 5.30
N ALA A 66 58.17 22.08 6.21
CA ALA A 66 58.30 22.33 7.65
C ALA A 66 59.71 22.01 8.16
N GLU A 67 60.33 20.93 7.67
CA GLU A 67 61.71 20.58 7.97
C GLU A 67 62.68 21.64 7.40
N GLU A 68 62.52 22.06 6.15
CA GLU A 68 63.36 23.11 5.55
C GLU A 68 63.26 24.44 6.31
N GLU A 69 62.05 24.84 6.70
CA GLU A 69 61.83 26.05 7.52
C GLU A 69 62.46 25.93 8.91
N TYR A 70 62.39 24.75 9.54
CA TYR A 70 62.98 24.49 10.85
C TYR A 70 64.51 24.49 10.82
N PHE A 71 65.12 23.79 9.85
CA PHE A 71 66.57 23.64 9.74
C PHE A 71 67.27 24.88 9.17
N PHE A 72 66.63 25.60 8.24
CA PHE A 72 67.27 26.70 7.48
C PHE A 72 66.63 28.08 7.72
N GLY A 73 65.62 28.20 8.58
CA GLY A 73 64.94 29.47 8.84
C GLY A 73 65.82 30.60 9.39
N GLN A 74 66.98 30.29 9.99
CA GLN A 74 67.91 31.28 10.57
C GLN A 74 69.19 31.50 9.74
N THR A 75 69.43 30.72 8.68
CA THR A 75 70.62 30.85 7.83
C THR A 75 70.33 31.68 6.57
N LYS A 76 71.36 32.29 5.97
CA LYS A 76 71.20 33.04 4.71
C LYS A 76 71.11 32.05 3.54
N LEU A 77 69.89 31.71 3.11
CA LEU A 77 69.65 30.83 1.96
C LEU A 77 70.19 31.43 0.65
N THR A 78 70.68 30.57 -0.24
CA THR A 78 71.07 30.97 -1.60
C THR A 78 69.84 31.32 -2.44
N LYS A 79 70.04 32.10 -3.51
CA LYS A 79 68.93 32.50 -4.41
C LYS A 79 68.19 31.30 -5.00
N ARG A 80 68.88 30.18 -5.24
CA ARG A 80 68.32 28.96 -5.82
C ARG A 80 67.44 28.20 -4.81
N GLU A 81 67.89 28.08 -3.58
CA GLU A 81 67.12 27.42 -2.51
C GLU A 81 65.86 28.22 -2.17
N LYS A 82 65.95 29.55 -2.16
CA LYS A 82 64.78 30.41 -1.95
C LYS A 82 63.72 30.22 -3.03
N THR A 83 64.12 30.14 -4.31
CA THR A 83 63.17 29.88 -5.41
C THR A 83 62.55 28.48 -5.35
N ASP A 84 63.28 27.48 -4.84
CA ASP A 84 62.77 26.11 -4.71
C ASP A 84 61.75 25.99 -3.58
N LEU A 85 62.02 26.64 -2.44
CA LEU A 85 61.09 26.72 -1.32
C LEU A 85 59.81 27.49 -1.70
N GLU A 86 59.94 28.63 -2.38
CA GLU A 86 58.78 29.37 -2.92
C GLU A 86 57.97 28.52 -3.92
N TYR A 87 58.64 27.72 -4.74
CA TYR A 87 57.96 26.80 -5.66
C TYR A 87 57.20 25.70 -4.91
N LYS A 88 57.81 25.05 -3.91
CA LYS A 88 57.17 24.03 -3.07
C LYS A 88 55.95 24.59 -2.33
N GLN A 89 56.08 25.76 -1.70
CA GLN A 89 54.96 26.45 -1.03
C GLN A 89 53.82 26.79 -2.00
N LYS A 90 54.15 27.25 -3.21
CA LYS A 90 53.14 27.52 -4.26
C LYS A 90 52.42 26.25 -4.70
N VAL A 91 53.14 25.14 -4.86
CA VAL A 91 52.55 23.83 -5.20
C VAL A 91 51.62 23.33 -4.10
N LEU A 92 52.03 23.42 -2.82
CA LEU A 92 51.20 23.06 -1.67
C LEU A 92 49.90 23.88 -1.66
N LYS A 93 50.00 25.20 -1.85
CA LYS A 93 48.85 26.11 -1.86
C LYS A 93 47.86 25.75 -2.98
N LEU A 94 48.35 25.59 -4.21
CA LEU A 94 47.52 25.22 -5.36
C LEU A 94 46.85 23.84 -5.16
N ALA A 95 47.54 22.88 -4.54
CA ALA A 95 46.97 21.57 -4.27
C ALA A 95 45.88 21.61 -3.18
N LYS A 96 46.05 22.43 -2.13
CA LYS A 96 45.03 22.66 -1.10
C LYS A 96 43.80 23.35 -1.69
N GLU A 97 43.98 24.35 -2.54
CA GLU A 97 42.90 25.05 -3.26
C GLU A 97 42.14 24.10 -4.21
N HIS A 98 42.85 23.26 -4.96
CA HIS A 98 42.21 22.27 -5.84
C HIS A 98 41.39 21.23 -5.07
N ARG A 99 41.85 20.81 -3.88
CA ARG A 99 41.10 19.88 -3.02
C ARG A 99 39.83 20.54 -2.48
N ALA A 100 39.94 21.79 -2.01
CA ALA A 100 38.80 22.56 -1.54
C ALA A 100 37.75 22.78 -2.65
N ALA A 101 38.19 23.13 -3.87
CA ALA A 101 37.30 23.26 -5.02
C ALA A 101 36.60 21.93 -5.39
N GLY A 102 37.32 20.80 -5.30
CA GLY A 102 36.74 19.48 -5.55
C GLY A 102 35.76 19.01 -4.47
N ASP A 103 35.90 19.47 -3.24
CA ASP A 103 34.92 19.21 -2.17
C ASP A 103 33.67 20.09 -2.32
N ILE A 104 33.80 21.31 -2.87
CA ILE A 104 32.67 22.14 -3.28
C ILE A 104 31.92 21.50 -4.46
N GLU A 105 32.61 20.95 -5.47
CA GLU A 105 31.93 20.25 -6.60
C GLU A 105 31.21 18.96 -6.20
N LYS A 106 31.57 18.32 -5.08
CA LYS A 106 30.84 17.14 -4.56
C LYS A 106 29.52 17.52 -3.91
N ILE A 107 29.40 18.78 -3.47
CA ILE A 107 28.18 19.32 -2.89
C ILE A 107 27.35 19.83 -4.07
N ASP A 108 26.30 19.08 -4.37
CA ASP A 108 25.19 19.45 -5.26
C ASP A 108 25.45 19.61 -6.77
N ARG A 109 25.33 18.48 -7.47
CA ARG A 109 24.60 18.45 -8.74
C ARG A 109 23.56 17.34 -8.72
N TYR A 110 22.37 17.65 -9.25
CA TYR A 110 21.26 16.73 -9.44
C TYR A 110 21.76 15.41 -10.07
N TYR A 111 21.66 14.32 -9.30
CA TYR A 111 22.06 12.99 -9.73
C TYR A 111 20.84 12.26 -10.29
N ILE A 112 20.85 11.92 -11.58
CA ILE A 112 19.84 11.02 -12.16
C ILE A 112 20.03 9.63 -11.51
N PRO A 113 19.03 9.11 -10.78
CA PRO A 113 19.13 7.81 -10.15
C PRO A 113 19.42 6.72 -11.17
N ARG A 114 20.35 5.82 -10.83
CA ARG A 114 20.60 4.57 -11.56
C ARG A 114 20.11 3.41 -10.70
N ASP A 115 19.62 2.35 -11.32
CA ASP A 115 18.97 1.20 -10.67
C ASP A 115 19.80 0.51 -9.57
N ASP A 116 21.12 0.74 -9.53
CA ASP A 116 22.06 0.07 -8.63
C ASP A 116 22.34 0.81 -7.31
N VAL A 117 21.86 2.05 -7.12
CA VAL A 117 22.20 2.88 -5.94
C VAL A 117 20.96 3.53 -5.32
N LYS A 118 20.72 3.30 -4.02
CA LYS A 118 19.66 4.00 -3.25
C LYS A 118 19.93 5.52 -3.23
N PRO A 119 18.96 6.38 -3.56
CA PRO A 119 19.13 7.83 -3.48
C PRO A 119 19.47 8.27 -2.06
N GLN A 120 20.36 9.26 -1.91
CA GLN A 120 20.53 9.95 -0.62
C GLN A 120 19.33 10.89 -0.41
N GLU A 121 18.58 10.68 0.68
CA GLU A 121 17.35 11.43 1.00
C GLU A 121 17.60 12.85 1.55
N LYS A 122 18.84 13.18 1.94
CA LYS A 122 19.16 14.50 2.48
C LYS A 122 19.72 15.42 1.40
N TYR A 123 18.83 16.25 0.87
CA TYR A 123 19.20 17.50 0.24
C TYR A 123 19.82 18.42 1.30
N VAL A 124 21.04 18.93 1.06
CA VAL A 124 21.73 19.85 1.98
C VAL A 124 22.09 21.10 1.19
N GLU A 125 21.20 22.09 1.25
CA GLU A 125 21.39 23.40 0.61
C GLU A 125 22.68 24.10 1.07
N ASP A 126 23.39 24.70 0.13
CA ASP A 126 24.59 25.48 0.38
C ASP A 126 24.27 26.74 1.20
N ARG A 127 24.87 26.85 2.39
CA ARG A 127 24.67 27.97 3.32
C ARG A 127 25.27 29.29 2.81
N SER A 128 26.12 29.24 1.78
CA SER A 128 26.81 30.43 1.27
C SER A 128 25.97 31.28 0.30
N GLU A 129 24.86 30.75 -0.23
CA GLU A 129 23.99 31.48 -1.17
C GLU A 129 22.94 32.40 -0.49
N ARG A 130 22.82 32.39 0.84
CA ARG A 130 21.80 33.20 1.54
C ARG A 130 22.36 34.55 2.00
N GLY A 131 21.96 35.62 1.31
CA GLY A 131 22.14 36.99 1.80
C GLY A 131 21.47 37.23 3.15
N GLN A 132 22.04 38.13 3.97
CA GLN A 132 21.47 38.52 5.26
C GLN A 132 20.05 39.10 5.08
N GLY A 133 19.03 38.38 5.55
CA GLY A 133 17.65 38.89 5.64
C GLY A 133 16.59 38.22 4.75
N SER A 134 16.69 36.93 4.44
CA SER A 134 15.63 36.23 3.70
C SER A 134 14.32 36.11 4.51
N GLU A 135 13.17 36.28 3.83
CA GLU A 135 11.83 36.18 4.42
C GLU A 135 11.57 34.82 5.11
N GLN A 136 12.20 33.76 4.61
CA GLN A 136 12.14 32.42 5.19
C GLN A 136 12.70 32.36 6.62
N SER A 137 13.82 33.05 6.90
CA SER A 137 14.40 33.07 8.26
C SER A 137 13.54 33.86 9.24
N ARG A 138 12.87 34.93 8.78
CA ARG A 138 11.88 35.64 9.61
C ARG A 138 10.66 34.77 9.90
N TRP A 139 10.20 34.03 8.91
CA TRP A 139 9.08 33.10 9.06
C TRP A 139 9.40 31.96 10.02
N GLU A 140 10.64 31.43 9.98
CA GLU A 140 11.16 30.43 10.92
C GLU A 140 11.32 30.99 12.34
N GLU A 141 11.84 32.22 12.50
CA GLU A 141 11.92 32.92 13.80
C GLU A 141 10.54 33.21 14.39
N GLU A 142 9.56 33.61 13.58
CA GLU A 142 8.18 33.81 14.01
C GLU A 142 7.52 32.51 14.46
N HIS A 143 7.74 31.40 13.74
CA HIS A 143 7.26 30.09 14.15
C HIS A 143 7.93 29.58 15.43
N MET A 144 9.23 29.78 15.58
CA MET A 144 9.95 29.46 16.82
C MET A 144 9.46 30.30 18.00
N ASN A 145 9.23 31.59 17.81
CA ASN A 145 8.68 32.47 18.85
C ASN A 145 7.23 32.13 19.19
N ALA A 146 6.42 31.74 18.21
CA ALA A 146 5.06 31.23 18.44
C ALA A 146 5.08 29.91 19.26
N ALA A 147 6.08 29.04 19.03
CA ALA A 147 6.27 27.82 19.81
C ALA A 147 6.76 28.08 21.26
N LEU A 148 7.45 29.19 21.51
CA LEU A 148 7.92 29.60 22.84
C LEU A 148 6.85 30.29 23.69
N LEU A 149 5.76 30.80 23.09
CA LEU A 149 4.64 31.40 23.80
C LEU A 149 3.76 30.32 24.47
N LYS A 150 4.14 29.92 25.70
CA LYS A 150 3.28 29.16 26.60
C LYS A 150 2.08 30.00 27.06
N PHE A 151 0.91 29.77 26.48
CA PHE A 151 -0.37 30.18 27.08
C PHE A 151 -0.78 29.16 28.16
N GLY A 152 -0.44 29.45 29.42
CA GLY A 152 -0.86 28.66 30.57
C GLY A 152 -1.52 29.53 31.64
N ALA A 153 -2.80 29.29 31.91
CA ALA A 153 -3.51 29.87 33.05
C ALA A 153 -2.93 29.34 34.38
N LYS A 154 -2.80 30.21 35.38
CA LYS A 154 -2.09 29.95 36.65
C LYS A 154 -2.77 28.94 37.60
N ASP A 155 -3.93 28.38 37.27
CA ASP A 155 -4.75 27.62 38.23
C ASP A 155 -4.95 26.12 37.90
N ALA A 156 -4.06 25.52 37.10
CA ALA A 156 -4.14 24.10 36.76
C ALA A 156 -3.39 23.15 37.73
N LYS A 157 -2.80 23.67 38.82
CA LYS A 157 -1.99 22.84 39.75
C LYS A 157 -2.80 22.06 40.79
N GLU A 158 -4.10 22.35 41.00
CA GLU A 158 -4.89 21.70 42.05
C GLU A 158 -5.82 20.56 41.58
N LYS A 159 -5.92 20.26 40.27
CA LYS A 159 -6.78 19.17 39.77
C LYS A 159 -6.05 17.88 39.38
N LYS A 160 -4.76 17.74 39.69
CA LYS A 160 -4.03 16.46 39.57
C LYS A 160 -4.17 15.61 40.85
N SER A 161 -5.41 15.24 41.18
CA SER A 161 -5.66 14.20 42.19
C SER A 161 -6.89 13.38 41.80
N LYS A 162 -6.70 12.54 40.79
CA LYS A 162 -7.34 11.22 40.56
C LYS A 162 -6.73 10.67 39.27
N LYS A 163 -5.45 10.31 39.38
CA LYS A 163 -4.67 9.65 38.33
C LYS A 163 -5.00 8.16 38.44
N TYR A 164 -5.57 7.57 37.40
CA TYR A 164 -5.68 6.12 37.29
C TYR A 164 -4.29 5.57 36.91
N ASP A 165 -3.76 4.69 37.76
CA ASP A 165 -2.50 3.98 37.53
C ASP A 165 -2.67 2.92 36.42
N VAL A 166 -2.35 3.31 35.19
CA VAL A 166 -1.61 2.45 34.24
C VAL A 166 -0.73 3.39 33.43
N ILE A 167 0.58 3.33 33.66
CA ILE A 167 1.55 4.02 32.82
C ILE A 167 1.64 3.19 31.53
N MET A 168 1.02 3.67 30.45
CA MET A 168 1.52 3.35 29.10
C MET A 168 2.67 4.32 28.89
N ASP A 169 3.91 3.81 28.83
CA ASP A 169 5.12 4.63 28.76
C ASP A 169 5.21 5.46 27.45
N GLU A 170 4.34 5.19 26.48
CA GLU A 170 4.29 5.83 25.16
C GLU A 170 2.85 6.27 24.86
N GLU A 171 2.43 7.44 25.35
CA GLU A 171 1.19 8.09 24.88
C GLU A 171 1.50 8.86 23.59
N ILE A 172 0.83 8.51 22.49
CA ILE A 172 0.92 9.26 21.25
C ILE A 172 -0.01 10.47 21.35
N GLU A 173 0.58 11.66 21.29
CA GLU A 173 -0.18 12.91 21.29
C GLU A 173 -0.70 13.21 19.88
N PHE A 174 -2.01 13.05 19.69
CA PHE A 174 -2.69 13.41 18.44
C PHE A 174 -3.16 14.88 18.45
N ILE A 175 -3.08 15.53 17.28
CA ILE A 175 -3.72 16.82 17.02
C ILE A 175 -4.93 16.58 16.10
N GLN A 176 -6.12 17.00 16.52
CA GLN A 176 -7.31 17.04 15.67
C GLN A 176 -7.15 18.18 14.66
N ALA A 177 -7.02 17.86 13.37
CA ALA A 177 -6.75 18.88 12.35
C ALA A 177 -7.98 19.20 11.48
N LEU A 178 -8.80 18.20 11.14
CA LEU A 178 -9.87 18.35 10.14
C LEU A 178 -11.11 17.51 10.49
N LYS A 179 -12.30 18.10 10.31
CA LYS A 179 -13.58 17.38 10.23
C LYS A 179 -13.92 17.19 8.76
N MET A 180 -13.96 15.95 8.26
CA MET A 180 -14.54 15.70 6.95
C MET A 180 -16.06 15.90 7.04
N PRO A 181 -16.65 16.83 6.27
CA PRO A 181 -18.10 17.03 6.29
C PRO A 181 -18.81 15.80 5.70
N GLY A 182 -19.79 15.28 6.44
CA GLY A 182 -20.66 14.20 5.95
C GLY A 182 -21.66 14.71 4.90
N THR A 183 -22.21 13.80 4.09
CA THR A 183 -23.26 14.12 3.10
C THR A 183 -24.65 14.27 3.72
N LEU A 184 -24.82 13.92 5.00
CA LEU A 184 -26.06 14.12 5.74
C LEU A 184 -26.13 15.58 6.24
N LYS A 185 -27.03 16.39 5.65
CA LYS A 185 -27.44 17.67 6.26
C LYS A 185 -28.12 17.36 7.59
N ASP A 186 -27.70 18.05 8.66
CA ASP A 186 -28.33 18.01 9.98
C ASP A 186 -29.83 18.30 9.89
N LYS A 187 -30.64 17.25 9.71
CA LYS A 187 -32.01 17.27 10.19
C LYS A 187 -31.92 16.97 11.66
N ASN A 188 -32.20 18.00 12.47
CA ASN A 188 -32.49 17.89 13.90
C ASN A 188 -33.52 16.79 14.15
N GLU A 189 -33.09 15.55 14.29
CA GLU A 189 -33.85 14.50 14.93
C GLU A 189 -33.26 14.33 16.32
N SER A 190 -33.99 14.91 17.28
CA SER A 190 -33.88 14.65 18.70
C SER A 190 -33.46 13.21 18.97
N SER A 191 -32.33 13.07 19.65
CA SER A 191 -31.81 11.85 20.27
C SER A 191 -32.91 10.95 20.83
N LYS A 192 -33.42 10.04 19.99
CA LYS A 192 -34.15 8.88 20.47
C LYS A 192 -33.10 7.88 20.93
N ASN A 193 -33.10 7.67 22.24
CA ASN A 193 -32.34 6.63 22.92
C ASN A 193 -32.19 5.38 22.05
N VAL A 194 -30.94 5.02 21.76
CA VAL A 194 -30.50 3.79 21.10
C VAL A 194 -31.00 2.61 21.94
N LYS A 195 -32.26 2.22 21.71
CA LYS A 195 -32.88 1.05 22.30
C LYS A 195 -32.62 -0.11 21.34
N GLU A 196 -31.72 -0.98 21.79
CA GLU A 196 -31.62 -2.40 21.47
C GLU A 196 -31.42 -2.74 19.98
N ASP A 197 -30.19 -3.12 19.66
CA ASP A 197 -29.81 -3.88 18.45
C ASP A 197 -30.58 -5.21 18.38
N LYS A 198 -31.87 -5.16 18.03
CA LYS A 198 -32.57 -6.31 17.49
C LYS A 198 -31.99 -6.57 16.11
N LYS A 199 -31.37 -7.75 15.94
CA LYS A 199 -30.91 -8.29 14.65
C LYS A 199 -31.90 -7.90 13.55
N MET A 200 -31.54 -6.90 12.75
CA MET A 200 -32.34 -6.56 11.58
C MET A 200 -32.41 -7.80 10.69
N SER A 201 -33.60 -8.12 10.22
CA SER A 201 -33.74 -9.19 9.24
C SER A 201 -32.93 -8.85 7.99
N ILE A 202 -32.42 -9.86 7.28
CA ILE A 202 -31.66 -9.66 6.03
C ILE A 202 -32.42 -8.75 5.05
N ALA A 203 -33.76 -8.87 5.01
CA ALA A 203 -34.62 -8.04 4.17
C ALA A 203 -34.69 -6.56 4.62
N GLU A 204 -34.67 -6.28 5.92
CA GLU A 204 -34.62 -4.91 6.45
C GLU A 204 -33.27 -4.25 6.18
N THR A 205 -32.17 -5.01 6.31
CA THR A 205 -30.83 -4.55 5.96
C THR A 205 -30.71 -4.23 4.46
N LYS A 206 -31.28 -5.04 3.57
CA LYS A 206 -31.30 -4.72 2.12
C LYS A 206 -32.03 -3.40 1.82
N LYS A 207 -33.13 -3.12 2.53
CA LYS A 207 -33.91 -1.88 2.35
C LYS A 207 -33.22 -0.64 2.91
N SER A 208 -32.31 -0.80 3.88
CA SER A 208 -31.59 0.32 4.47
C SER A 208 -30.44 0.82 3.58
N LEU A 209 -29.93 -0.01 2.67
CA LEU A 209 -28.85 0.33 1.74
C LEU A 209 -29.22 1.51 0.81
N PRO A 210 -28.29 2.44 0.54
CA PRO A 210 -28.56 3.62 -0.30
C PRO A 210 -29.11 3.27 -1.70
N ILE A 211 -28.60 2.21 -2.32
CA ILE A 211 -29.00 1.80 -3.68
C ILE A 211 -30.48 1.39 -3.79
N TYR A 212 -31.11 0.98 -2.69
CA TYR A 212 -32.50 0.51 -2.71
C TYR A 212 -33.48 1.58 -3.20
N GLN A 213 -33.23 2.85 -2.82
CA GLN A 213 -34.07 3.99 -3.23
C GLN A 213 -34.03 4.22 -4.75
N PHE A 214 -32.90 3.88 -5.37
CA PHE A 214 -32.63 4.09 -6.79
C PHE A 214 -32.87 2.83 -7.63
N LYS A 215 -33.41 1.75 -7.05
CA LYS A 215 -33.62 0.46 -7.72
C LYS A 215 -34.38 0.59 -9.05
N LYS A 216 -35.48 1.34 -9.05
CA LYS A 216 -36.34 1.48 -10.25
C LYS A 216 -35.63 2.29 -11.34
N ASP A 217 -35.02 3.40 -10.94
CA ASP A 217 -34.30 4.29 -11.86
C ASP A 217 -33.08 3.58 -12.47
N LEU A 218 -32.39 2.74 -11.68
CA LEU A 218 -31.28 1.93 -12.16
C LEU A 218 -31.74 0.91 -13.22
N ILE A 219 -32.81 0.16 -12.95
CA ILE A 219 -33.35 -0.82 -13.91
C ILE A 219 -33.76 -0.11 -15.21
N GLN A 220 -34.40 1.05 -15.10
CA GLN A 220 -34.78 1.85 -16.27
C GLN A 220 -33.55 2.31 -17.07
N ALA A 221 -32.52 2.84 -16.40
CA ALA A 221 -31.27 3.26 -17.04
C ALA A 221 -30.55 2.11 -17.75
N VAL A 222 -30.56 0.90 -17.17
CA VAL A 222 -29.96 -0.31 -17.78
C VAL A 222 -30.78 -0.78 -19.00
N CYS A 223 -32.10 -0.59 -18.99
CA CYS A 223 -32.94 -0.85 -20.16
C CYS A 223 -32.62 0.12 -21.30
N ASP A 224 -32.55 1.42 -20.98
CA ASP A 224 -32.42 2.51 -21.96
C ASP A 224 -31.01 2.61 -22.56
N HIS A 225 -29.98 2.29 -21.78
CA HIS A 225 -28.59 2.38 -22.20
C HIS A 225 -27.94 0.99 -22.32
N GLN A 226 -27.09 0.80 -23.33
CA GLN A 226 -26.33 -0.45 -23.46
C GLN A 226 -25.15 -0.48 -22.48
N ILE A 227 -24.43 0.64 -22.38
CA ILE A 227 -23.30 0.83 -21.48
C ILE A 227 -23.70 1.88 -20.44
N LEU A 228 -23.53 1.59 -19.16
CA LEU A 228 -23.85 2.50 -18.07
C LEU A 228 -22.72 2.48 -17.03
N ILE A 229 -22.26 3.67 -16.65
CA ILE A 229 -21.25 3.84 -15.60
C ILE A 229 -21.98 4.13 -14.31
N ILE A 230 -21.71 3.34 -13.27
CA ILE A 230 -22.33 3.46 -11.96
C ILE A 230 -21.28 4.02 -11.01
N GLU A 231 -21.48 5.26 -10.60
CA GLU A 231 -20.66 5.93 -9.60
C GLU A 231 -21.36 5.84 -8.25
N GLY A 232 -20.70 5.26 -7.24
CA GLY A 232 -21.24 5.25 -5.89
C GLY A 232 -20.23 4.76 -4.89
N GLU A 233 -20.31 5.26 -3.67
CA GLU A 233 -19.33 4.95 -2.62
C GLU A 233 -19.31 3.46 -2.24
N THR A 234 -18.23 3.01 -1.61
CA THR A 234 -18.12 1.67 -1.03
C THR A 234 -19.19 1.50 0.06
N GLY A 235 -19.74 0.29 0.21
CA GLY A 235 -20.86 0.04 1.13
C GLY A 235 -22.23 0.57 0.69
N SER A 236 -22.35 1.21 -0.48
CA SER A 236 -23.67 1.62 -1.01
C SER A 236 -24.55 0.46 -1.50
N GLY A 237 -23.98 -0.75 -1.60
CA GLY A 237 -24.68 -1.98 -2.01
C GLY A 237 -24.58 -2.31 -3.50
N LYS A 238 -23.66 -1.69 -4.25
CA LYS A 238 -23.49 -1.90 -5.71
C LYS A 238 -23.29 -3.38 -6.05
N THR A 239 -22.23 -3.97 -5.54
CA THR A 239 -21.81 -5.33 -5.88
C THR A 239 -22.83 -6.39 -5.45
N THR A 240 -23.47 -6.20 -4.30
CA THR A 240 -24.42 -7.18 -3.76
C THR A 240 -25.79 -7.06 -4.41
N GLN A 241 -26.32 -5.84 -4.59
CA GLN A 241 -27.71 -5.63 -4.97
C GLN A 241 -27.93 -5.48 -6.48
N ILE A 242 -27.00 -4.89 -7.24
CA ILE A 242 -27.19 -4.67 -8.69
C ILE A 242 -27.44 -5.99 -9.44
N PRO A 243 -26.65 -7.06 -9.25
CA PRO A 243 -26.90 -8.34 -9.92
C PRO A 243 -28.27 -8.94 -9.55
N GLN A 244 -28.71 -8.78 -8.29
CA GLN A 244 -30.02 -9.24 -7.82
C GLN A 244 -31.16 -8.48 -8.51
N TYR A 245 -31.06 -7.16 -8.61
CA TYR A 245 -32.11 -6.33 -9.23
C TYR A 245 -32.25 -6.62 -10.73
N LEU A 246 -31.14 -6.90 -11.42
CA LEU A 246 -31.14 -7.27 -12.83
C LEU A 246 -31.69 -8.69 -13.04
N HIS A 247 -31.38 -9.62 -12.15
CA HIS A 247 -32.01 -10.94 -12.17
C HIS A 247 -33.54 -10.83 -12.02
N GLU A 248 -34.02 -10.07 -11.02
CA GLU A 248 -35.46 -9.84 -10.79
C GLU A 248 -36.14 -9.12 -11.96
N ALA A 249 -35.45 -8.19 -12.63
CA ALA A 249 -35.94 -7.51 -13.82
C ALA A 249 -36.00 -8.43 -15.07
N GLY A 250 -35.45 -9.64 -14.99
CA GLY A 250 -35.56 -10.67 -16.02
C GLY A 250 -34.43 -10.67 -17.04
N PHE A 251 -33.28 -10.04 -16.75
CA PHE A 251 -32.11 -10.07 -17.63
C PHE A 251 -31.48 -11.46 -17.75
N THR A 252 -31.83 -12.41 -16.88
CA THR A 252 -31.33 -13.79 -16.89
C THR A 252 -32.29 -14.77 -17.57
N LYS A 253 -33.33 -14.28 -18.25
CA LYS A 253 -34.22 -15.13 -19.04
C LYS A 253 -33.44 -15.77 -20.21
N ASN A 254 -33.89 -16.92 -20.70
CA ASN A 254 -33.27 -17.70 -21.79
C ASN A 254 -31.90 -18.32 -21.44
N ASN A 255 -31.71 -18.81 -20.20
CA ASN A 255 -30.45 -19.42 -19.74
C ASN A 255 -29.22 -18.50 -19.83
N LYS A 256 -29.41 -17.17 -19.88
CA LYS A 256 -28.30 -16.21 -19.83
C LYS A 256 -27.89 -15.90 -18.39
N LYS A 257 -26.59 -15.67 -18.20
CA LYS A 257 -25.96 -15.38 -16.91
C LYS A 257 -25.68 -13.89 -16.76
N ILE A 258 -25.60 -13.43 -15.51
CA ILE A 258 -25.02 -12.13 -15.16
C ILE A 258 -23.64 -12.40 -14.58
N GLY A 259 -22.63 -11.82 -15.22
CA GLY A 259 -21.25 -11.88 -14.77
C GLY A 259 -20.90 -10.62 -13.98
N CYS A 260 -20.35 -10.76 -12.78
CA CYS A 260 -19.79 -9.65 -12.01
C CYS A 260 -18.31 -9.91 -11.77
N THR A 261 -17.45 -9.04 -12.28
CA THR A 261 -16.02 -9.14 -12.04
C THR A 261 -15.61 -8.40 -10.78
N GLN A 262 -14.59 -8.91 -10.13
CA GLN A 262 -13.94 -8.32 -8.97
C GLN A 262 -12.42 -8.40 -9.16
N PRO A 263 -11.66 -7.35 -8.87
CA PRO A 263 -10.20 -7.41 -8.96
C PRO A 263 -9.61 -8.38 -7.93
N ARG A 264 -10.28 -8.54 -6.77
CA ARG A 264 -9.79 -9.34 -5.64
C ARG A 264 -10.54 -10.66 -5.48
N ARG A 265 -9.78 -11.74 -5.27
CA ARG A 265 -10.30 -13.10 -5.03
C ARG A 265 -11.24 -13.14 -3.83
N VAL A 266 -10.83 -12.52 -2.72
CA VAL A 266 -11.59 -12.48 -1.45
C VAL A 266 -12.94 -11.79 -1.63
N ALA A 267 -12.97 -10.69 -2.39
CA ALA A 267 -14.22 -9.98 -2.68
C ALA A 267 -15.17 -10.84 -3.52
N ALA A 268 -14.68 -11.51 -4.56
CA ALA A 268 -15.50 -12.41 -5.38
C ALA A 268 -16.14 -13.55 -4.56
N MET A 269 -15.38 -14.19 -3.67
CA MET A 269 -15.86 -15.30 -2.83
C MET A 269 -16.85 -14.82 -1.77
N SER A 270 -16.49 -13.79 -1.01
CA SER A 270 -17.30 -13.27 0.10
C SER A 270 -18.62 -12.68 -0.38
N VAL A 271 -18.59 -11.92 -1.49
CA VAL A 271 -19.81 -11.36 -2.08
C VAL A 271 -20.71 -12.47 -2.65
N ALA A 272 -20.15 -13.47 -3.34
CA ALA A 272 -20.95 -14.60 -3.83
C ALA A 272 -21.62 -15.36 -2.68
N SER A 273 -20.90 -15.64 -1.60
CA SER A 273 -21.46 -16.27 -0.40
C SER A 273 -22.58 -15.41 0.20
N ARG A 274 -22.34 -14.11 0.35
CA ARG A 274 -23.33 -13.18 0.90
C ARG A 274 -24.59 -13.11 0.05
N VAL A 275 -24.46 -13.09 -1.26
CA VAL A 275 -25.60 -13.00 -2.20
C VAL A 275 -26.37 -14.32 -2.24
N ALA A 276 -25.69 -15.46 -2.12
CA ALA A 276 -26.34 -16.76 -1.97
C ALA A 276 -27.20 -16.81 -0.69
N ASP A 277 -26.65 -16.37 0.45
CA ASP A 277 -27.39 -16.29 1.73
C ASP A 277 -28.58 -15.32 1.65
N GLU A 278 -28.38 -14.18 0.98
CA GLU A 278 -29.39 -13.14 0.78
C GLU A 278 -30.58 -13.57 -0.08
N LEU A 279 -30.39 -14.54 -0.98
CA LEU A 279 -31.42 -15.11 -1.84
C LEU A 279 -31.95 -16.46 -1.31
N GLY A 280 -31.34 -17.02 -0.27
CA GLY A 280 -31.65 -18.34 0.25
C GLY A 280 -31.26 -19.47 -0.69
N TRP A 281 -30.24 -19.26 -1.54
CA TRP A 281 -29.72 -20.25 -2.47
C TRP A 281 -28.44 -20.88 -1.96
N LYS A 282 -28.13 -22.09 -2.46
CA LYS A 282 -26.87 -22.76 -2.11
C LYS A 282 -25.75 -22.25 -3.00
N LEU A 283 -24.65 -21.80 -2.40
CA LEU A 283 -23.45 -21.39 -3.12
C LEU A 283 -22.95 -22.53 -4.04
N GLY A 284 -22.65 -22.19 -5.29
CA GLY A 284 -22.27 -23.12 -6.36
C GLY A 284 -23.41 -23.57 -7.27
N ASN A 285 -24.67 -23.38 -6.85
CA ASN A 285 -25.84 -23.63 -7.69
C ASN A 285 -26.19 -22.35 -8.48
N GLU A 286 -27.24 -21.63 -8.09
CA GLU A 286 -27.75 -20.44 -8.79
C GLU A 286 -26.83 -19.22 -8.66
N VAL A 287 -26.14 -19.08 -7.53
CA VAL A 287 -25.05 -18.11 -7.30
C VAL A 287 -23.75 -18.87 -7.15
N GLY A 288 -22.72 -18.47 -7.88
CA GLY A 288 -21.40 -19.10 -7.84
C GLY A 288 -20.28 -18.10 -8.02
N TYR A 289 -19.05 -18.57 -7.78
CA TYR A 289 -17.85 -17.80 -8.08
C TYR A 289 -16.82 -18.61 -8.86
N SER A 290 -16.00 -17.93 -9.67
CA SER A 290 -14.88 -18.53 -10.39
C SER A 290 -13.61 -17.70 -10.19
N ILE A 291 -12.61 -18.31 -9.55
CA ILE A 291 -11.32 -17.70 -9.28
C ILE A 291 -10.18 -18.62 -9.75
N ARG A 292 -8.95 -18.11 -9.79
CA ARG A 292 -7.81 -18.94 -10.20
C ARG A 292 -7.64 -20.12 -9.22
N PHE A 293 -7.61 -21.34 -9.78
CA PHE A 293 -7.48 -22.62 -9.07
C PHE A 293 -8.71 -23.11 -8.30
N GLU A 294 -9.83 -22.37 -8.34
CA GLU A 294 -11.05 -22.76 -7.63
C GLU A 294 -12.27 -22.24 -8.41
N ASP A 295 -13.13 -23.16 -8.83
CA ASP A 295 -14.38 -22.83 -9.52
C ASP A 295 -15.55 -23.46 -8.78
N CYS A 296 -16.41 -22.61 -8.23
CA CYS A 296 -17.63 -22.98 -7.54
C CYS A 296 -18.84 -22.49 -8.35
N THR A 297 -18.97 -23.03 -9.56
CA THR A 297 -20.11 -22.81 -10.45
C THR A 297 -20.68 -24.14 -10.96
N SER A 298 -21.90 -24.10 -11.45
CA SER A 298 -22.61 -25.22 -12.06
C SER A 298 -23.37 -24.77 -13.32
N GLU A 299 -23.95 -25.73 -14.04
CA GLU A 299 -24.83 -25.41 -15.18
C GLU A 299 -26.05 -24.57 -14.77
N ARG A 300 -26.44 -24.62 -13.49
CA ARG A 300 -27.56 -23.83 -12.94
C ARG A 300 -27.17 -22.43 -12.51
N THR A 301 -25.89 -22.06 -12.59
CA THR A 301 -25.42 -20.74 -12.14
C THR A 301 -25.96 -19.64 -13.03
N ILE A 302 -26.69 -18.73 -12.40
CA ILE A 302 -27.32 -17.55 -13.00
C ILE A 302 -26.48 -16.31 -12.70
N LEU A 303 -26.06 -16.16 -11.44
CA LEU A 303 -25.21 -15.07 -10.98
C LEU A 303 -23.80 -15.60 -10.76
N LYS A 304 -22.86 -15.18 -11.60
CA LYS A 304 -21.46 -15.61 -11.54
C LYS A 304 -20.58 -14.44 -11.11
N TYR A 305 -19.97 -14.54 -9.94
CA TYR A 305 -18.90 -13.65 -9.51
C TYR A 305 -17.56 -14.21 -9.95
N MET A 306 -16.64 -13.39 -10.44
CA MET A 306 -15.35 -13.92 -10.90
C MET A 306 -14.26 -12.88 -10.77
N THR A 307 -13.00 -13.33 -10.74
CA THR A 307 -11.90 -12.38 -10.87
C THR A 307 -11.76 -11.90 -12.31
N ASP A 308 -11.29 -10.67 -12.51
CA ASP A 308 -11.02 -10.08 -13.82
C ASP A 308 -10.18 -11.01 -14.73
N GLY A 309 -9.15 -11.65 -14.17
CA GLY A 309 -8.32 -12.60 -14.88
C GLY A 309 -9.03 -13.91 -15.30
N MET A 310 -10.11 -14.30 -14.62
CA MET A 310 -10.93 -15.45 -15.01
C MET A 310 -11.84 -15.11 -16.19
N LEU A 311 -12.40 -13.89 -16.22
CA LEU A 311 -13.15 -13.41 -17.38
C LEU A 311 -12.24 -13.29 -18.62
N LEU A 312 -11.01 -12.77 -18.46
CA LEU A 312 -10.01 -12.76 -19.54
C LEU A 312 -9.69 -14.16 -20.08
N ARG A 313 -9.69 -15.17 -19.21
CA ARG A 313 -9.51 -16.56 -19.65
C ARG A 313 -10.73 -17.07 -20.39
N GLU A 314 -11.93 -16.71 -19.95
CA GLU A 314 -13.19 -17.08 -20.61
C GLU A 314 -13.27 -16.53 -22.03
N PHE A 315 -12.75 -15.32 -22.27
CA PHE A 315 -12.59 -14.75 -23.62
C PHE A 315 -11.78 -15.61 -24.60
N LEU A 316 -10.86 -16.46 -24.10
CA LEU A 316 -10.08 -17.36 -24.95
C LEU A 316 -10.91 -18.57 -25.43
N SER A 317 -11.96 -18.93 -24.69
CA SER A 317 -12.85 -20.05 -25.03
C SER A 317 -14.12 -19.58 -25.74
N GLU A 318 -14.70 -18.48 -25.28
CA GLU A 318 -15.94 -17.89 -25.79
C GLU A 318 -15.72 -16.40 -26.07
N PRO A 319 -15.19 -16.03 -27.26
CA PRO A 319 -14.82 -14.65 -27.57
C PRO A 319 -16.01 -13.68 -27.62
N ASP A 320 -17.23 -14.19 -27.87
CA ASP A 320 -18.46 -13.41 -27.97
C ASP A 320 -19.26 -13.34 -26.66
N LEU A 321 -18.81 -14.05 -25.61
CA LEU A 321 -19.48 -14.15 -24.30
C LEU A 321 -20.99 -14.44 -24.41
N ALA A 322 -21.42 -15.26 -25.38
CA ALA A 322 -22.83 -15.58 -25.67
C ALA A 322 -23.62 -16.03 -24.43
N GLY A 323 -22.97 -16.69 -23.47
CA GLY A 323 -23.54 -17.09 -22.18
C GLY A 323 -23.99 -15.93 -21.27
N TYR A 324 -23.54 -14.70 -21.50
CA TYR A 324 -23.86 -13.54 -20.67
C TYR A 324 -24.87 -12.59 -21.33
N SER A 325 -25.84 -12.12 -20.54
CA SER A 325 -26.74 -11.02 -20.91
C SER A 325 -26.27 -9.68 -20.36
N VAL A 326 -25.71 -9.69 -19.16
CA VAL A 326 -25.16 -8.52 -18.51
C VAL A 326 -23.78 -8.84 -17.96
N LEU A 327 -22.84 -7.94 -18.22
CA LEU A 327 -21.53 -7.95 -17.60
C LEU A 327 -21.37 -6.72 -16.72
N ILE A 328 -20.98 -6.93 -15.47
CA ILE A 328 -20.67 -5.88 -14.49
C ILE A 328 -19.18 -5.94 -14.22
N ILE A 329 -18.45 -4.90 -14.63
CA ILE A 329 -17.05 -4.70 -14.25
C ILE A 329 -17.04 -3.80 -13.03
N ASP A 330 -16.84 -4.38 -11.86
CA ASP A 330 -16.86 -3.65 -10.59
C ASP A 330 -15.47 -3.22 -10.16
N GLU A 331 -15.41 -2.26 -9.22
CA GLU A 331 -14.15 -1.73 -8.67
C GLU A 331 -13.19 -1.21 -9.76
N ALA A 332 -13.74 -0.64 -10.84
CA ALA A 332 -12.99 -0.14 -12.00
C ALA A 332 -11.89 0.89 -11.65
N HIS A 333 -11.99 1.53 -10.48
CA HIS A 333 -11.03 2.48 -9.95
C HIS A 333 -9.72 1.85 -9.46
N GLU A 334 -9.68 0.54 -9.20
CA GLU A 334 -8.42 -0.14 -8.86
C GLU A 334 -7.45 -0.19 -10.07
N ARG A 335 -7.94 0.05 -11.30
CA ARG A 335 -7.15 0.16 -12.54
C ARG A 335 -6.13 -0.97 -12.70
N THR A 336 -6.55 -2.20 -12.43
CA THR A 336 -5.65 -3.36 -12.60
C THR A 336 -5.37 -3.59 -14.09
N LEU A 337 -4.22 -4.17 -14.40
CA LEU A 337 -3.86 -4.52 -15.78
C LEU A 337 -4.93 -5.39 -16.45
N HIS A 338 -5.53 -6.31 -15.70
CA HIS A 338 -6.57 -7.19 -16.22
C HIS A 338 -7.84 -6.42 -16.54
N THR A 339 -8.26 -5.50 -15.66
CA THR A 339 -9.44 -4.64 -15.88
C THR A 339 -9.26 -3.74 -17.11
N ASP A 340 -8.08 -3.14 -17.28
CA ASP A 340 -7.80 -2.26 -18.42
C ASP A 340 -7.81 -3.02 -19.77
N ILE A 341 -7.29 -4.26 -19.80
CA ILE A 341 -7.40 -5.14 -20.98
C ILE A 341 -8.86 -5.53 -21.22
N LEU A 342 -9.62 -5.85 -20.17
CA LEU A 342 -11.04 -6.16 -20.27
C LEU A 342 -11.84 -5.01 -20.87
N PHE A 343 -11.57 -3.76 -20.49
CA PHE A 343 -12.27 -2.61 -21.06
C PHE A 343 -12.11 -2.50 -22.57
N GLY A 344 -10.90 -2.76 -23.10
CA GLY A 344 -10.67 -2.81 -24.54
C GLY A 344 -11.50 -3.91 -25.23
N LEU A 345 -11.42 -5.14 -24.73
CA LEU A 345 -12.11 -6.29 -25.31
C LEU A 345 -13.64 -6.15 -25.24
N VAL A 346 -14.15 -5.74 -24.08
CA VAL A 346 -15.58 -5.60 -23.84
C VAL A 346 -16.16 -4.42 -24.62
N LYS A 347 -15.41 -3.33 -24.82
CA LYS A 347 -15.83 -2.22 -25.68
C LYS A 347 -16.05 -2.69 -27.12
N ASP A 348 -15.13 -3.50 -27.66
CA ASP A 348 -15.28 -4.05 -29.00
C ASP A 348 -16.48 -4.98 -29.09
N ILE A 349 -16.70 -5.83 -28.09
CA ILE A 349 -17.81 -6.78 -28.09
C ILE A 349 -19.16 -6.08 -27.93
N ALA A 350 -19.25 -5.03 -27.12
CA ALA A 350 -20.46 -4.23 -27.00
C ALA A 350 -20.89 -3.67 -28.36
N ARG A 351 -19.95 -3.35 -29.26
CA ARG A 351 -20.26 -2.90 -30.63
C ARG A 351 -20.84 -4.03 -31.51
N PHE A 352 -20.37 -5.27 -31.32
CA PHE A 352 -20.86 -6.44 -32.09
C PHE A 352 -22.14 -7.06 -31.49
N ARG A 353 -22.34 -6.94 -30.19
CA ARG A 353 -23.46 -7.52 -29.43
C ARG A 353 -24.32 -6.43 -28.79
N PRO A 354 -25.28 -5.84 -29.53
CA PRO A 354 -26.21 -4.85 -28.98
C PRO A 354 -27.13 -5.42 -27.89
N ASP A 355 -27.24 -6.75 -27.80
CA ASP A 355 -28.01 -7.44 -26.77
C ASP A 355 -27.28 -7.56 -25.42
N LEU A 356 -25.95 -7.37 -25.39
CA LEU A 356 -25.14 -7.40 -24.17
C LEU A 356 -25.21 -6.04 -23.47
N LYS A 357 -25.60 -6.05 -22.20
CA LYS A 357 -25.54 -4.86 -21.33
C LYS A 357 -24.24 -4.83 -20.55
N LEU A 358 -23.58 -3.68 -20.53
CA LEU A 358 -22.32 -3.46 -19.81
C LEU A 358 -22.50 -2.43 -18.70
N LEU A 359 -22.12 -2.81 -17.49
CA LEU A 359 -22.16 -1.94 -16.32
C LEU A 359 -20.75 -1.80 -15.78
N ILE A 360 -20.29 -0.56 -15.61
CA ILE A 360 -18.97 -0.27 -15.06
C ILE A 360 -19.17 0.42 -13.73
N SER A 361 -18.85 -0.25 -12.64
CA SER A 361 -19.03 0.28 -11.29
C SER A 361 -17.72 0.81 -10.75
N SER A 362 -17.75 2.05 -10.24
CA SER A 362 -16.60 2.74 -9.66
C SER A 362 -16.99 3.46 -8.36
N ALA A 363 -16.07 3.48 -7.40
CA ALA A 363 -16.24 4.22 -6.14
C ALA A 363 -15.69 5.65 -6.19
N THR A 364 -14.95 6.01 -7.24
CA THR A 364 -14.22 7.28 -7.33
C THR A 364 -14.82 8.26 -8.34
N LEU A 365 -14.49 9.54 -8.16
CA LEU A 365 -14.94 10.69 -8.97
C LEU A 365 -14.47 10.66 -10.43
N ASP A 366 -13.63 9.70 -10.84
CA ASP A 366 -13.04 9.64 -12.18
C ASP A 366 -14.00 9.00 -13.23
N ALA A 367 -15.30 8.94 -12.94
CA ALA A 367 -16.35 8.42 -13.82
C ALA A 367 -16.37 9.10 -15.20
N GLN A 368 -15.94 10.35 -15.29
CA GLN A 368 -15.88 11.10 -16.55
C GLN A 368 -14.92 10.46 -17.57
N LYS A 369 -13.74 10.00 -17.13
CA LYS A 369 -12.77 9.34 -18.03
C LYS A 369 -13.31 8.02 -18.56
N PHE A 370 -14.06 7.29 -17.75
CA PHE A 370 -14.74 6.08 -18.20
C PHE A 370 -15.85 6.42 -19.21
N SER A 371 -16.58 7.51 -19.00
CA SER A 371 -17.63 7.96 -19.94
C SER A 371 -17.02 8.26 -21.30
N GLU A 372 -15.97 9.07 -21.34
CA GLU A 372 -15.22 9.39 -22.57
C GLU A 372 -14.66 8.12 -23.25
N PHE A 373 -14.10 7.19 -22.47
CA PHE A 373 -13.59 5.93 -23.02
C PHE A 373 -14.69 5.05 -23.61
N PHE A 374 -15.90 5.05 -23.05
CA PHE A 374 -17.04 4.25 -23.52
C PHE A 374 -17.99 5.05 -24.42
N ASP A 375 -17.45 5.93 -25.27
CA ASP A 375 -18.19 6.67 -26.29
C ASP A 375 -19.32 7.56 -25.67
N ASP A 376 -18.96 8.32 -24.63
CA ASP A 376 -19.83 9.21 -23.84
C ASP A 376 -20.98 8.49 -23.12
N ALA A 377 -20.69 7.30 -22.56
CA ALA A 377 -21.67 6.52 -21.80
C ALA A 377 -22.24 7.27 -20.59
N ASN A 378 -23.54 7.09 -20.33
CA ASN A 378 -24.24 7.78 -19.23
C ASN A 378 -23.71 7.36 -17.85
N ILE A 379 -23.60 8.34 -16.95
CA ILE A 379 -23.16 8.15 -15.58
C ILE A 379 -24.38 8.17 -14.64
N PHE A 380 -24.58 7.07 -13.93
CA PHE A 380 -25.59 6.92 -12.88
C PHE A 380 -24.94 7.09 -11.50
N ARG A 381 -25.30 8.16 -10.79
CA ARG A 381 -24.71 8.49 -9.48
C ARG A 381 -25.59 8.05 -8.33
N ILE A 382 -25.04 7.25 -7.43
CA ILE A 382 -25.67 6.83 -6.18
C ILE A 382 -25.05 7.64 -5.05
N PRO A 383 -25.78 8.59 -4.43
CA PRO A 383 -25.26 9.39 -3.33
C PRO A 383 -24.94 8.49 -2.13
N GLY A 384 -23.71 8.59 -1.62
CA GLY A 384 -23.30 7.89 -0.41
C GLY A 384 -23.84 8.53 0.86
N ARG A 385 -23.92 7.73 1.92
CA ARG A 385 -24.24 8.19 3.29
C ARG A 385 -22.96 8.20 4.10
N ARG A 386 -22.23 9.32 4.08
CA ARG A 386 -21.08 9.52 4.97
C ARG A 386 -21.51 10.26 6.22
N TYR A 387 -21.15 9.69 7.36
CA TYR A 387 -21.11 10.45 8.61
C TYR A 387 -19.85 11.29 8.64
N PRO A 388 -19.85 12.43 9.34
CA PRO A 388 -18.64 13.22 9.51
C PRO A 388 -17.58 12.41 10.27
N VAL A 389 -16.34 12.42 9.78
CA VAL A 389 -15.21 11.72 10.39
C VAL A 389 -14.19 12.76 10.87
N ASP A 390 -13.77 12.63 12.13
CA ASP A 390 -12.69 13.42 12.73
C ASP A 390 -11.33 12.84 12.37
N ILE A 391 -10.44 13.66 11.80
CA ILE A 391 -9.09 13.25 11.40
C ILE A 391 -8.06 13.77 12.39
N TYR A 392 -7.27 12.84 12.90
CA TYR A 392 -6.18 13.06 13.84
C TYR A 392 -4.83 12.82 13.16
N TYR A 393 -3.86 13.70 13.43
CA TYR A 393 -2.49 13.58 12.96
C TYR A 393 -1.53 13.48 14.14
N THR A 394 -0.41 12.78 13.97
CA THR A 394 0.68 12.79 14.94
C THR A 394 1.38 14.16 14.92
N LYS A 395 1.91 14.59 16.07
CA LYS A 395 2.66 15.87 16.18
C LYS A 395 3.94 15.87 15.35
N ALA A 396 4.57 14.72 15.24
CA ALA A 396 5.81 14.48 14.52
C ALA A 396 5.71 13.16 13.75
N PRO A 397 6.52 12.96 12.70
CA PRO A 397 6.61 11.66 12.03
C PRO A 397 7.18 10.61 12.99
N GLU A 398 6.47 9.49 13.12
CA GLU A 398 6.90 8.36 13.93
C GLU A 398 7.91 7.49 13.16
N ALA A 399 8.97 7.05 13.84
CA ALA A 399 10.01 6.20 13.23
C ALA A 399 9.51 4.77 13.01
N ASP A 400 8.66 4.26 13.91
CA ASP A 400 8.02 2.96 13.79
C ASP A 400 6.49 3.14 13.83
N TYR A 401 5.87 3.10 12.66
CA TYR A 401 4.42 3.23 12.55
C TYR A 401 3.68 1.98 13.06
N LEU A 402 4.32 0.81 13.09
CA LEU A 402 3.69 -0.44 13.51
C LEU A 402 3.43 -0.38 15.01
N ASP A 403 4.44 0.00 15.78
CA ASP A 403 4.28 0.20 17.22
C ASP A 403 3.28 1.31 17.51
N ALA A 404 3.39 2.43 16.78
CA ALA A 404 2.47 3.55 16.93
C ALA A 404 1.00 3.16 16.67
N ALA A 405 0.75 2.32 15.66
CA ALA A 405 -0.58 1.79 15.39
C ALA A 405 -1.09 0.90 16.53
N VAL A 406 -0.25 0.01 17.07
CA VAL A 406 -0.60 -0.87 18.20
C VAL A 406 -0.92 -0.05 19.45
N VAL A 407 -0.13 0.97 19.78
CA VAL A 407 -0.41 1.91 20.89
C VAL A 407 -1.76 2.60 20.68
N SER A 408 -2.00 3.11 19.47
CA SER A 408 -3.24 3.82 19.12
C SER A 408 -4.48 2.94 19.28
N VAL A 409 -4.40 1.67 18.85
CA VAL A 409 -5.49 0.69 19.01
C VAL A 409 -5.83 0.50 20.49
N LEU A 410 -4.80 0.34 21.34
CA LEU A 410 -4.99 0.15 22.78
C LEU A 410 -5.55 1.41 23.46
N GLN A 411 -5.07 2.59 23.05
CA GLN A 411 -5.57 3.88 23.54
C GLN A 411 -7.05 4.07 23.19
N ILE A 412 -7.44 3.77 21.94
CA ILE A 412 -8.85 3.81 21.52
C ILE A 412 -9.68 2.80 22.32
N HIS A 413 -9.17 1.58 22.52
CA HIS A 413 -9.88 0.55 23.27
C HIS A 413 -10.21 0.96 24.70
N VAL A 414 -9.29 1.65 25.38
CA VAL A 414 -9.43 2.09 26.77
C VAL A 414 -10.24 3.39 26.90
N THR A 415 -10.02 4.36 26.02
CA THR A 415 -10.57 5.73 26.19
C THR A 415 -11.90 5.96 25.48
N GLN A 416 -12.17 5.26 24.37
CA GLN A 416 -13.33 5.53 23.51
C GLN A 416 -14.51 4.59 23.81
N PRO A 417 -15.76 5.00 23.49
CA PRO A 417 -16.93 4.13 23.58
C PRO A 417 -16.82 2.91 22.66
N LEU A 418 -17.71 1.92 22.87
CA LEU A 418 -17.75 0.68 22.09
C LEU A 418 -17.89 0.97 20.58
N GLY A 419 -17.06 0.31 19.79
CA GLY A 419 -17.02 0.40 18.33
C GLY A 419 -15.83 -0.39 17.80
N ASP A 420 -15.98 -1.01 16.64
CA ASP A 420 -14.92 -1.82 16.04
C ASP A 420 -13.79 -0.94 15.49
N ILE A 421 -12.56 -1.47 15.47
CA ILE A 421 -11.36 -0.77 14.98
C ILE A 421 -10.88 -1.46 13.71
N LEU A 422 -10.60 -0.68 12.67
CA LEU A 422 -9.95 -1.13 11.44
C LEU A 422 -8.56 -0.52 11.36
N VAL A 423 -7.53 -1.36 11.23
CA VAL A 423 -6.13 -0.96 11.11
C VAL A 423 -5.62 -1.36 9.73
N PHE A 424 -5.04 -0.40 9.01
CA PHE A 424 -4.42 -0.66 7.71
C PHE A 424 -2.92 -0.92 7.88
N LEU A 425 -2.46 -2.10 7.46
CA LEU A 425 -1.07 -2.55 7.50
C LEU A 425 -0.62 -2.99 6.09
N THR A 426 0.69 -3.02 5.82
CA THR A 426 1.16 -3.18 4.43
C THR A 426 1.05 -4.62 3.92
N GLY A 427 1.28 -5.60 4.79
CA GLY A 427 1.44 -7.00 4.38
C GLY A 427 1.21 -8.02 5.49
N GLN A 428 1.33 -9.29 5.13
CA GLN A 428 1.07 -10.42 6.03
C GLN A 428 2.00 -10.41 7.25
N GLU A 429 3.31 -10.22 7.05
CA GLU A 429 4.32 -10.25 8.13
C GLU A 429 4.05 -9.17 9.19
N GLU A 430 3.69 -7.95 8.76
CA GLU A 430 3.31 -6.86 9.67
C GLU A 430 2.01 -7.14 10.41
N ILE A 431 1.00 -7.71 9.74
CA ILE A 431 -0.28 -8.08 10.36
C ILE A 431 -0.07 -9.13 11.44
N GLU A 432 0.75 -10.15 11.18
CA GLU A 432 1.07 -11.19 12.15
C GLU A 432 1.86 -10.64 13.34
N THR A 433 2.85 -9.78 13.07
CA THR A 433 3.63 -9.10 14.11
C THR A 433 2.76 -8.19 14.98
N ALA A 434 1.88 -7.37 14.38
CA ALA A 434 0.94 -6.53 15.12
C ALA A 434 -0.06 -7.35 15.94
N ASN A 435 -0.52 -8.48 15.43
CA ASN A 435 -1.40 -9.39 16.15
C ASN A 435 -0.72 -9.95 17.41
N GLU A 436 0.53 -10.40 17.30
CA GLU A 436 1.31 -10.88 18.44
C GLU A 436 1.54 -9.79 19.48
N LEU A 437 1.94 -8.58 19.05
CA LEU A 437 2.15 -7.42 19.93
C LEU A 437 0.86 -7.01 20.65
N LEU A 438 -0.27 -6.96 19.95
CA LEU A 438 -1.57 -6.65 20.54
C LEU A 438 -2.00 -7.71 21.54
N LEU A 439 -1.81 -9.00 21.24
CA LEU A 439 -2.11 -10.09 22.18
C LEU A 439 -1.25 -10.01 23.43
N GLU A 440 0.05 -9.75 23.30
CA GLU A 440 0.97 -9.62 24.43
C GLU A 440 0.59 -8.42 25.32
N ARG A 441 0.36 -7.24 24.73
CA ARG A 441 -0.02 -6.03 25.46
C ARG A 441 -1.41 -6.16 26.11
N THR A 442 -2.36 -6.80 25.45
CA THR A 442 -3.70 -7.09 26.00
C THR A 442 -3.60 -8.03 27.22
N ARG A 443 -2.73 -9.05 27.18
CA ARG A 443 -2.49 -9.93 28.33
C ARG A 443 -1.88 -9.20 29.52
N LYS A 444 -0.98 -8.23 29.29
CA LYS A 444 -0.40 -7.38 30.36
C LYS A 444 -1.44 -6.50 31.05
N LEU A 445 -2.42 -6.01 30.30
CA LEU A 445 -3.51 -5.17 30.80
C LEU A 445 -4.56 -5.96 31.61
N GLY A 446 -4.66 -7.27 31.41
CA GLY A 446 -5.42 -8.19 32.25
C GLY A 446 -6.93 -7.91 32.28
N SER A 447 -7.56 -8.09 33.45
CA SER A 447 -9.01 -7.96 33.65
C SER A 447 -9.52 -6.51 33.74
N LYS A 448 -8.64 -5.51 33.63
CA LYS A 448 -9.02 -4.08 33.69
C LYS A 448 -9.61 -3.56 32.37
N ILE A 449 -9.39 -4.28 31.28
CA ILE A 449 -9.86 -3.92 29.94
C ILE A 449 -10.96 -4.86 29.48
N LYS A 450 -11.81 -4.37 28.57
CA LYS A 450 -12.82 -5.17 27.88
C LYS A 450 -12.14 -6.18 26.96
N GLU A 451 -12.86 -7.25 26.62
CA GLU A 451 -12.35 -8.27 25.70
C GLU A 451 -12.04 -7.65 24.33
N LEU A 452 -10.86 -7.96 23.79
CA LEU A 452 -10.38 -7.48 22.50
C LEU A 452 -10.27 -8.69 21.56
N ILE A 453 -11.06 -8.69 20.49
CA ILE A 453 -11.07 -9.76 19.47
C ILE A 453 -10.26 -9.27 18.28
N ILE A 454 -9.08 -9.87 18.05
CA ILE A 454 -8.18 -9.46 16.98
C ILE A 454 -8.34 -10.43 15.80
N LEU A 455 -8.66 -9.89 14.62
CA LEU A 455 -8.87 -10.67 13.40
C LEU A 455 -7.99 -10.13 12.27
N PRO A 456 -7.04 -10.93 11.75
CA PRO A 456 -6.24 -10.54 10.59
C PRO A 456 -7.00 -10.77 9.29
N ILE A 457 -6.78 -9.92 8.28
CA ILE A 457 -7.25 -10.13 6.90
C ILE A 457 -6.20 -9.72 5.86
N TYR A 458 -5.80 -10.70 5.06
CA TYR A 458 -4.85 -10.56 3.95
C TYR A 458 -5.13 -11.62 2.86
N SER A 459 -4.58 -11.43 1.66
CA SER A 459 -4.94 -12.16 0.44
C SER A 459 -4.76 -13.69 0.48
N THR A 460 -3.81 -14.20 1.28
CA THR A 460 -3.48 -15.62 1.43
C THR A 460 -4.28 -16.33 2.52
N LEU A 461 -5.10 -15.61 3.29
CA LEU A 461 -5.86 -16.18 4.40
C LEU A 461 -6.95 -17.15 3.90
N PRO A 462 -7.22 -18.29 4.57
CA PRO A 462 -8.31 -19.19 4.19
C PRO A 462 -9.70 -18.54 4.31
N SER A 463 -10.63 -18.97 3.46
CA SER A 463 -12.00 -18.42 3.38
C SER A 463 -12.77 -18.52 4.71
N GLU A 464 -12.58 -19.58 5.48
CA GLU A 464 -13.23 -19.75 6.79
C GLU A 464 -12.79 -18.68 7.79
N MET A 465 -11.52 -18.27 7.75
CA MET A 465 -10.99 -17.23 8.63
C MET A 465 -11.40 -15.83 8.14
N GLN A 466 -11.53 -15.64 6.82
CA GLN A 466 -12.08 -14.41 6.25
C GLN A 466 -13.57 -14.25 6.59
N ALA A 467 -14.34 -15.33 6.72
CA ALA A 467 -15.74 -15.21 7.12
C ALA A 467 -15.90 -14.65 8.55
N LYS A 468 -14.94 -14.94 9.45
CA LYS A 468 -14.98 -14.51 10.86
C LYS A 468 -14.96 -12.99 11.04
N ILE A 469 -14.38 -12.22 10.12
CA ILE A 469 -14.38 -10.76 10.23
C ILE A 469 -15.79 -10.16 10.17
N PHE A 470 -16.73 -10.85 9.52
CA PHE A 470 -18.13 -10.43 9.40
C PHE A 470 -19.00 -10.88 10.58
N GLU A 471 -18.46 -11.64 11.53
CA GLU A 471 -19.21 -12.02 12.73
C GLU A 471 -19.47 -10.78 13.61
N PRO A 472 -20.69 -10.66 14.17
CA PRO A 472 -21.05 -9.55 15.03
C PRO A 472 -20.25 -9.60 16.32
N THR A 473 -19.74 -8.44 16.76
CA THR A 473 -18.95 -8.33 17.98
C THR A 473 -19.81 -8.69 19.20
N PRO A 474 -19.35 -9.62 20.08
CA PRO A 474 -20.06 -9.97 21.31
C PRO A 474 -20.29 -8.75 22.22
N PRO A 475 -21.36 -8.76 23.05
CA PRO A 475 -21.64 -7.66 23.96
C PRO A 475 -20.47 -7.49 24.94
N ASN A 476 -20.03 -6.24 25.11
CA ASN A 476 -18.90 -5.84 25.97
C ASN A 476 -17.49 -6.28 25.46
N ALA A 477 -17.38 -6.72 24.21
CA ALA A 477 -16.11 -6.89 23.51
C ALA A 477 -15.90 -5.80 22.45
N ARG A 478 -14.66 -5.63 22.00
CA ARG A 478 -14.30 -4.78 20.85
C ARG A 478 -13.58 -5.63 19.81
N LYS A 479 -14.01 -5.56 18.55
CA LYS A 479 -13.32 -6.22 17.43
C LYS A 479 -12.27 -5.28 16.83
N VAL A 480 -11.07 -5.79 16.60
CA VAL A 480 -9.98 -5.13 15.89
C VAL A 480 -9.65 -5.94 14.66
N VAL A 481 -9.86 -5.33 13.49
CA VAL A 481 -9.50 -5.94 12.22
C VAL A 481 -8.18 -5.37 11.73
N LEU A 482 -7.19 -6.24 11.57
CA LEU A 482 -5.88 -5.90 10.99
C LEU A 482 -5.91 -6.25 9.51
N ALA A 483 -6.05 -5.25 8.66
CA ALA A 483 -6.30 -5.42 7.23
C ALA A 483 -5.19 -4.83 6.37
N THR A 484 -4.98 -5.41 5.19
CA THR A 484 -4.31 -4.68 4.10
C THR A 484 -5.31 -3.74 3.41
N ASN A 485 -4.92 -3.17 2.28
CA ASN A 485 -5.80 -2.39 1.39
C ASN A 485 -7.06 -3.14 0.91
N ILE A 486 -7.27 -4.42 1.27
CA ILE A 486 -8.49 -5.18 0.98
C ILE A 486 -9.71 -4.53 1.62
N ALA A 487 -9.57 -3.99 2.82
CA ALA A 487 -10.66 -3.33 3.54
C ALA A 487 -10.87 -1.86 3.12
N GLU A 488 -10.05 -1.32 2.21
CA GLU A 488 -10.16 0.08 1.78
C GLU A 488 -11.35 0.26 0.83
N THR A 489 -11.45 -0.61 -0.18
CA THR A 489 -12.43 -0.47 -1.26
C THR A 489 -13.29 -1.70 -1.45
N SER A 490 -12.67 -2.88 -1.38
CA SER A 490 -13.30 -4.12 -1.85
C SER A 490 -14.29 -4.75 -0.88
N LEU A 491 -14.21 -4.42 0.42
CA LEU A 491 -15.15 -4.93 1.42
C LEU A 491 -15.42 -3.91 2.51
N THR A 492 -16.64 -3.98 3.06
CA THR A 492 -17.07 -3.22 4.23
C THR A 492 -17.44 -4.20 5.35
N ILE A 493 -16.83 -4.02 6.51
CA ILE A 493 -16.94 -4.93 7.66
C ILE A 493 -18.09 -4.52 8.58
#